data_AF-A0A1G0XK95-F1
#
_entry.id   AF-A0A1G0XK95-F1
#
_cell.length_a   1.000
_cell.length_b   1.000
_cell.length_c   1.000
_cell.angle_alpha   90.00
_cell.angle_beta   90.00
_cell.angle_gamma   90.00
#
_symmetry.space_group_name_H-M   'P 1'
#
loop_
_entity.id
_entity.type
_entity.pdbx_description
1 polymer ?
#
loop_
_entity_poly.entity_id
_entity_poly.type
_entity_poly.pdbx_seq_one_letter_code
_entity_poly.pdbx_strand_id
1 'polypeptide(L)'
;MNSKHLLITYSWSMNNIGDIGITPGLLNIIGRADKSLPVKVIAWQPESSSDFQNVKDYLPNYKENCEVLPMPFVLEEGSGMKHFQAWRRFEERWGKSKLESFRRGILTSFESQDVVDDILERLSLDIFEELKASRPEAAAAFENAGFVLYNSGTTLNFGRLGVRDLWGYTLPLAMSLIVARRLGIPFGIGSQSFDALDWPMDLLYKKLFADAAFVYCRDSDSLNYLKQRGLTASNSGYRPDTTFFFRGFDEKWADSFMARHNLEEEKFMCILLRISDSVAQYNDPTGGIVSEERKQEHMRKIAQFIEGWIEKTGNKVLICHETRHTIDTVPKYLLPLLPKRLEDKIIYMDGFWTSEQAYSIFKRARIVTSMEMHSIIMALNVGTPSIHNPFDEAGRKKWMMKDIGVADWLLDIDNIDDLTLLDTAISIHENYETSKKRVKDMLPLLETKAMSTIAEVKSKWKNL
;
A
#
# COMPACT_ATOMS: atom_id res chain seq x y z
N MET A 1 4.11 -36.25 2.59
CA MET A 1 4.69 -35.14 1.81
C MET A 1 3.94 -33.89 2.22
N ASN A 2 4.60 -32.86 2.74
CA ASN A 2 3.91 -31.61 3.04
C ASN A 2 3.38 -31.01 1.74
N SER A 3 2.09 -30.69 1.70
CA SER A 3 1.50 -29.95 0.58
C SER A 3 2.24 -28.63 0.42
N LYS A 4 2.61 -28.27 -0.82
CA LYS A 4 3.22 -26.96 -1.10
C LYS A 4 2.24 -25.84 -0.74
N HIS A 5 2.78 -24.66 -0.46
CA HIS A 5 2.00 -23.49 -0.08
C HIS A 5 2.28 -22.31 -1.01
N LEU A 6 1.40 -21.31 -0.95
CA LEU A 6 1.61 -20.01 -1.59
C LEU A 6 2.35 -19.13 -0.59
N LEU A 7 3.54 -18.67 -0.96
CA LEU A 7 4.32 -17.75 -0.15
C LEU A 7 4.00 -16.32 -0.59
N ILE A 8 3.27 -15.58 0.24
CA ILE A 8 3.02 -14.15 0.05
C ILE A 8 4.15 -13.39 0.72
N THR A 9 4.78 -12.48 -0.01
CA THR A 9 5.92 -11.73 0.52
C THR A 9 5.51 -10.32 0.87
N TYR A 10 5.79 -9.95 2.13
CA TYR A 10 5.50 -8.68 2.80
C TYR A 10 4.02 -8.45 3.10
N SER A 11 3.72 -8.35 4.39
CA SER A 11 2.54 -7.62 4.89
C SER A 11 2.98 -6.23 5.34
N TRP A 12 2.09 -5.25 5.21
CA TRP A 12 2.38 -3.87 5.55
C TRP A 12 2.33 -3.58 7.06
N SER A 13 2.65 -2.34 7.44
CA SER A 13 2.64 -1.88 8.83
C SER A 13 1.23 -1.73 9.42
N MET A 14 1.13 -1.73 10.76
CA MET A 14 -0.12 -1.50 11.50
C MET A 14 -0.38 0.00 11.80
N ASN A 15 0.35 0.92 11.17
CA ASN A 15 0.26 2.37 11.41
C ASN A 15 -0.58 3.13 10.38
N ASN A 16 -1.07 2.42 9.36
CA ASN A 16 -1.95 2.95 8.32
C ASN A 16 -3.09 1.94 8.08
N ILE A 17 -4.35 2.37 8.24
CA ILE A 17 -5.52 1.47 8.12
C ILE A 17 -5.65 0.85 6.72
N GLY A 18 -5.20 1.57 5.69
CA GLY A 18 -5.21 1.15 4.31
C GLY A 18 -4.18 0.08 4.00
N ASP A 19 -2.96 0.30 4.50
CA ASP A 19 -1.85 -0.65 4.41
C ASP A 19 -2.21 -1.99 5.07
N ILE A 20 -2.82 -1.94 6.26
CA ILE A 20 -3.33 -3.14 6.96
C ILE A 20 -4.30 -3.89 6.07
N GLY A 21 -5.17 -3.19 5.32
CA GLY A 21 -6.21 -3.80 4.47
C GLY A 21 -5.69 -4.60 3.28
N ILE A 22 -4.45 -4.37 2.83
CA ILE A 22 -3.86 -4.96 1.62
C ILE A 22 -3.77 -6.50 1.75
N THR A 23 -3.17 -6.98 2.84
CA THR A 23 -2.88 -8.42 3.02
C THR A 23 -4.13 -9.23 3.32
N PRO A 24 -5.01 -8.82 4.26
CA PRO A 24 -6.30 -9.47 4.46
C PRO A 24 -7.16 -9.49 3.19
N GLY A 25 -7.13 -8.42 2.39
CA GLY A 25 -7.84 -8.38 1.11
C GLY A 25 -7.34 -9.44 0.12
N LEU A 26 -6.02 -9.62 0.03
CA LEU A 26 -5.43 -10.70 -0.76
C LEU A 26 -5.82 -12.09 -0.22
N LEU A 27 -5.73 -12.28 1.10
CA LEU A 27 -6.11 -13.53 1.77
C LEU A 27 -7.57 -13.90 1.53
N ASN A 28 -8.48 -12.91 1.57
CA ASN A 28 -9.90 -13.10 1.25
C ASN A 28 -10.10 -13.58 -0.18
N ILE A 29 -9.44 -12.97 -1.17
CA ILE A 29 -9.54 -13.42 -2.57
C ILE A 29 -8.99 -14.82 -2.75
N ILE A 30 -7.85 -15.14 -2.13
CA ILE A 30 -7.29 -16.49 -2.15
C ILE A 30 -8.28 -17.48 -1.53
N GLY A 31 -8.84 -17.19 -0.36
CA GLY A 31 -9.79 -18.06 0.32
C GLY A 31 -11.07 -18.30 -0.49
N ARG A 32 -11.52 -17.31 -1.26
CA ARG A 32 -12.65 -17.46 -2.19
C ARG A 32 -12.31 -18.32 -3.40
N ALA A 33 -11.11 -18.19 -3.94
CA ALA A 33 -10.63 -18.98 -5.07
C ALA A 33 -10.22 -20.41 -4.68
N ASP A 34 -9.73 -20.59 -3.45
CA ASP A 34 -9.29 -21.86 -2.89
C ASP A 34 -9.20 -21.80 -1.36
N LYS A 35 -10.21 -22.35 -0.68
CA LYS A 35 -10.19 -22.45 0.78
C LYS A 35 -9.06 -23.35 1.27
N SER A 36 -8.73 -24.41 0.51
CA SER A 36 -7.78 -25.46 0.91
C SER A 36 -6.32 -25.07 0.72
N LEU A 37 -6.04 -24.09 -0.15
CA LEU A 37 -4.66 -23.67 -0.46
C LEU A 37 -3.95 -23.17 0.80
N PRO A 38 -2.87 -23.83 1.26
CA PRO A 38 -2.07 -23.33 2.38
C PRO A 38 -1.34 -22.05 1.98
N VAL A 39 -1.29 -21.07 2.88
CA VAL A 39 -0.63 -19.79 2.65
C VAL A 39 0.36 -19.51 3.77
N LYS A 40 1.56 -19.06 3.40
CA LYS A 40 2.49 -18.43 4.34
C LYS A 40 2.67 -16.98 3.96
N VAL A 41 2.65 -16.08 4.93
CA VAL A 41 2.88 -14.65 4.74
C VAL A 41 4.17 -14.27 5.45
N ILE A 42 5.10 -13.65 4.72
CA ILE A 42 6.25 -12.96 5.34
C ILE A 42 5.79 -11.57 5.75
N ALA A 43 5.82 -11.25 7.04
CA ALA A 43 5.52 -9.91 7.54
C ALA A 43 6.65 -8.92 7.20
N TRP A 44 6.36 -7.61 7.21
CA TRP A 44 7.42 -6.58 7.18
C TRP A 44 8.19 -6.52 8.49
N GLN A 45 7.52 -6.81 9.60
CA GLN A 45 8.09 -6.74 10.94
C GLN A 45 9.11 -7.87 11.13
N PRO A 46 10.34 -7.57 11.58
CA PRO A 46 11.25 -8.60 12.05
C PRO A 46 10.71 -9.21 13.35
N GLU A 47 11.24 -10.37 13.73
CA GLU A 47 10.84 -11.12 14.93
C GLU A 47 11.00 -10.30 16.22
N SER A 48 11.97 -9.38 16.24
CA SER A 48 12.24 -8.47 17.36
C SER A 48 11.19 -7.37 17.54
N SER A 49 10.36 -7.10 16.53
CA SER A 49 9.37 -6.03 16.57
C SER A 49 8.19 -6.42 17.46
N SER A 50 7.78 -5.53 18.36
CA SER A 50 6.56 -5.70 19.16
C SER A 50 5.30 -5.84 18.30
N ASP A 51 5.31 -5.29 17.08
CA ASP A 51 4.16 -5.34 16.17
C ASP A 51 4.05 -6.68 15.44
N PHE A 52 5.11 -7.50 15.41
CA PHE A 52 5.08 -8.79 14.72
C PHE A 52 4.01 -9.71 15.31
N GLN A 53 3.91 -9.77 16.65
CA GLN A 53 2.90 -10.62 17.30
C GLN A 53 1.48 -10.20 16.93
N ASN A 54 1.22 -8.88 16.84
CA ASN A 54 -0.07 -8.37 16.40
C ASN A 54 -0.40 -8.84 14.98
N VAL A 55 0.54 -8.73 14.03
CA VAL A 55 0.33 -9.18 12.64
C VAL A 55 0.15 -10.70 12.56
N LYS A 56 0.93 -11.44 13.34
CA LYS A 56 0.89 -12.91 13.43
C LYS A 56 -0.47 -13.42 13.89
N ASP A 57 -1.10 -12.75 14.86
CA ASP A 57 -2.42 -13.13 15.37
C ASP A 57 -3.56 -12.57 14.50
N TYR A 58 -3.31 -11.46 13.81
CA TYR A 58 -4.30 -10.74 13.02
C TYR A 58 -4.61 -11.41 11.67
N LEU A 59 -3.60 -11.71 10.86
CA LEU A 59 -3.80 -12.20 9.49
C LEU A 59 -4.52 -13.56 9.38
N PRO A 60 -4.29 -14.55 10.28
CA PRO A 60 -5.01 -15.82 10.24
C PRO A 60 -6.54 -15.70 10.37
N ASN A 61 -7.06 -14.59 10.90
CA ASN A 61 -8.51 -14.35 10.95
C ASN A 61 -9.16 -14.19 9.56
N TYR A 62 -8.37 -13.95 8.52
CA TYR A 62 -8.85 -13.67 7.16
C TYR A 62 -8.74 -14.86 6.21
N LYS A 63 -8.00 -15.90 6.60
CA LYS A 63 -7.91 -17.15 5.84
C LYS A 63 -7.43 -18.29 6.73
N GLU A 64 -8.21 -19.37 6.77
CA GLU A 64 -7.78 -20.64 7.34
C GLU A 64 -6.52 -21.16 6.65
N ASN A 65 -5.65 -21.82 7.41
CA ASN A 65 -4.34 -22.31 6.96
C ASN A 65 -3.39 -21.20 6.48
N CYS A 66 -3.53 -20.00 7.07
CA CYS A 66 -2.56 -18.91 6.94
C CYS A 66 -1.57 -18.94 8.12
N GLU A 67 -0.29 -19.08 7.80
CA GLU A 67 0.81 -18.96 8.77
C GLU A 67 1.59 -17.67 8.49
N VAL A 68 2.02 -16.96 9.53
CA VAL A 68 2.75 -15.70 9.40
C VAL A 68 4.16 -15.88 9.94
N LEU A 69 5.14 -15.50 9.13
CA LEU A 69 6.57 -15.53 9.43
C LEU A 69 7.10 -14.10 9.56
N PRO A 70 8.09 -13.84 10.43
CA PRO A 70 8.71 -12.53 10.52
C PRO A 70 9.54 -12.23 9.26
N MET A 71 9.86 -10.96 9.04
CA MET A 71 10.75 -10.53 7.97
C MET A 71 12.14 -11.17 8.11
N PRO A 72 12.55 -12.07 7.19
CA PRO A 72 13.78 -12.84 7.40
C PRO A 72 15.02 -12.09 6.95
N PHE A 73 14.91 -10.92 6.30
CA PHE A 73 16.06 -10.18 5.75
C PHE A 73 16.43 -8.91 6.54
N VAL A 74 15.73 -8.62 7.63
CA VAL A 74 16.09 -7.56 8.59
C VAL A 74 16.08 -8.13 10.01
N LEU A 75 16.91 -7.59 10.90
CA LEU A 75 16.91 -7.97 12.31
C LEU A 75 16.07 -7.04 13.17
N GLU A 76 16.17 -5.75 12.86
CA GLU A 76 15.41 -4.66 13.46
C GLU A 76 14.89 -3.76 12.33
N GLU A 77 13.81 -3.03 12.56
CA GLU A 77 13.25 -2.15 11.53
C GLU A 77 14.27 -1.08 11.13
N GLY A 78 14.53 -0.93 9.82
CA GLY A 78 15.55 -0.03 9.30
C GLY A 78 17.01 -0.52 9.41
N SER A 79 17.27 -1.69 10.03
CA SER A 79 18.63 -2.26 10.13
C SER A 79 19.20 -2.75 8.78
N GLY A 80 18.32 -3.02 7.82
CA GLY A 80 18.68 -3.59 6.53
C GLY A 80 19.35 -4.96 6.65
N MET A 81 20.13 -5.31 5.64
CA MET A 81 20.80 -6.63 5.55
C MET A 81 22.19 -6.66 6.20
N LYS A 82 22.64 -5.58 6.84
CA LYS A 82 24.05 -5.40 7.24
C LYS A 82 24.56 -6.42 8.26
N HIS A 83 23.65 -7.06 8.99
CA HIS A 83 23.99 -8.02 10.04
C HIS A 83 24.31 -9.43 9.52
N PHE A 84 23.88 -9.75 8.29
CA PHE A 84 24.10 -11.06 7.69
C PHE A 84 25.58 -11.27 7.38
N GLN A 85 26.08 -12.48 7.62
CA GLN A 85 27.43 -12.87 7.20
C GLN A 85 27.57 -12.84 5.67
N ALA A 86 26.51 -13.21 4.95
CA ALA A 86 26.40 -13.07 3.51
C ALA A 86 26.57 -11.62 3.05
N TRP A 87 25.96 -10.66 3.75
CA TRP A 87 26.18 -9.24 3.49
C TRP A 87 27.63 -8.83 3.72
N ARG A 88 28.24 -9.26 4.83
CA ARG A 88 29.66 -8.97 5.12
C ARG A 88 30.57 -9.49 4.01
N ARG A 89 30.37 -10.72 3.55
CA ARG A 89 31.13 -11.27 2.41
C ARG A 89 30.89 -10.49 1.11
N PHE A 90 29.68 -9.99 0.88
CA PHE A 90 29.37 -9.14 -0.28
C PHE A 90 30.07 -7.77 -0.19
N GLU A 91 30.06 -7.15 1.00
CA GLU A 91 30.77 -5.90 1.27
C GLU A 91 32.29 -6.06 1.16
N GLU A 92 32.85 -7.18 1.61
CA GLU A 92 34.28 -7.49 1.45
C GLU A 92 34.70 -7.63 -0.02
N ARG A 93 33.84 -8.18 -0.88
CA ARG A 93 34.11 -8.33 -2.32
C ARG A 93 34.13 -6.99 -3.05
N TRP A 94 33.17 -6.13 -2.76
CA TRP A 94 32.96 -4.89 -3.50
C TRP A 94 33.63 -3.68 -2.87
N GLY A 95 33.79 -3.69 -1.54
CA GLY A 95 34.24 -2.56 -0.75
C GLY A 95 33.13 -1.52 -0.53
N LYS A 96 33.07 -0.96 0.70
CA LYS A 96 32.06 0.04 1.11
C LYS A 96 31.96 1.23 0.15
N SER A 97 33.09 1.75 -0.31
CA SER A 97 33.13 2.92 -1.21
C SER A 97 32.49 2.62 -2.58
N LYS A 98 32.69 1.42 -3.11
CA LYS A 98 32.10 1.00 -4.39
C LYS A 98 30.59 0.79 -4.25
N LEU A 99 30.14 0.12 -3.18
CA LEU A 99 28.71 -0.06 -2.88
C LEU A 99 28.00 1.27 -2.63
N GLU A 100 28.65 2.25 -2.02
CA GLU A 100 28.09 3.59 -1.86
C GLU A 100 28.02 4.33 -3.21
N SER A 101 29.04 4.17 -4.06
CA SER A 101 29.02 4.71 -5.43
C SER A 101 27.92 4.06 -6.28
N PHE A 102 27.66 2.76 -6.09
CA PHE A 102 26.54 2.04 -6.71
C PHE A 102 25.21 2.63 -6.26
N ARG A 103 24.98 2.75 -4.95
CA ARG A 103 23.75 3.34 -4.39
C ARG A 103 23.50 4.76 -4.91
N ARG A 104 24.54 5.57 -5.03
CA ARG A 104 24.44 6.95 -5.57
C ARG A 104 24.25 7.01 -7.09
N GLY A 105 24.38 5.88 -7.80
CA GLY A 105 24.28 5.84 -9.25
C GLY A 105 25.51 6.42 -9.96
N ILE A 106 26.68 6.40 -9.31
CA ILE A 106 27.93 6.99 -9.83
C ILE A 106 28.74 5.96 -10.63
N LEU A 107 28.63 4.66 -10.29
CA LEU A 107 29.37 3.61 -11.00
C LEU A 107 29.00 3.56 -12.48
N THR A 108 29.97 3.15 -13.29
CA THR A 108 29.74 2.91 -14.72
C THR A 108 28.70 1.81 -14.93
N SER A 109 28.15 1.72 -16.15
CA SER A 109 27.17 0.68 -16.49
C SER A 109 27.72 -0.74 -16.34
N PHE A 110 29.00 -0.96 -16.68
CA PHE A 110 29.65 -2.27 -16.54
C PHE A 110 29.81 -2.65 -15.07
N GLU A 111 30.35 -1.76 -14.24
CA GLU A 111 30.54 -2.03 -12.82
C GLU A 111 29.21 -2.19 -12.07
N SER A 112 28.20 -1.39 -12.43
CA SER A 112 26.86 -1.52 -11.85
C SER A 112 26.23 -2.85 -12.24
N GLN A 113 26.43 -3.31 -13.48
CA GLN A 113 25.95 -4.61 -13.93
C GLN A 113 26.60 -5.74 -13.14
N ASP A 114 27.91 -5.69 -12.89
CA ASP A 114 28.61 -6.72 -12.12
C ASP A 114 28.12 -6.78 -10.65
N VAL A 115 27.84 -5.62 -10.03
CA VAL A 115 27.25 -5.56 -8.68
C VAL A 115 25.85 -6.20 -8.69
N VAL A 116 25.01 -5.88 -9.67
CA VAL A 116 23.67 -6.46 -9.83
C VAL A 116 23.74 -7.97 -10.03
N ASP A 117 24.71 -8.45 -10.79
CA ASP A 117 24.89 -9.88 -11.07
C ASP A 117 25.33 -10.64 -9.81
N ASP A 118 26.22 -10.05 -9.00
CA ASP A 118 26.54 -10.60 -7.67
C ASP A 118 25.28 -10.62 -6.77
N ILE A 119 24.49 -9.54 -6.73
CA ILE A 119 23.24 -9.49 -5.95
C ILE A 119 22.30 -10.63 -6.36
N LEU A 120 22.08 -10.80 -7.66
CA LEU A 120 21.11 -11.76 -8.19
C LEU A 120 21.60 -13.21 -8.08
N GLU A 121 22.90 -13.48 -8.22
CA GLU A 121 23.42 -14.84 -8.35
C GLU A 121 24.15 -15.36 -7.10
N ARG A 122 24.96 -14.51 -6.44
CA ARG A 122 25.84 -14.93 -5.35
C ARG A 122 25.32 -14.50 -3.99
N LEU A 123 25.02 -13.21 -3.79
CA LEU A 123 24.47 -12.72 -2.52
C LEU A 123 23.14 -13.41 -2.19
N SER A 124 22.26 -13.57 -3.17
CA SER A 124 20.96 -14.25 -3.00
C SER A 124 21.09 -15.68 -2.50
N LEU A 125 22.05 -16.44 -3.05
CA LEU A 125 22.36 -17.80 -2.62
C LEU A 125 23.01 -17.81 -1.23
N ASP A 126 24.01 -16.96 -1.00
CA ASP A 126 24.69 -16.83 0.30
C ASP A 126 23.69 -16.49 1.42
N ILE A 127 22.72 -15.59 1.14
CA ILE A 127 21.65 -15.22 2.06
C ILE A 127 20.74 -16.42 2.33
N PHE A 128 20.33 -17.14 1.30
CA PHE A 128 19.47 -18.30 1.48
C PHE A 128 20.15 -19.43 2.29
N GLU A 129 21.43 -19.70 2.05
CA GLU A 129 22.22 -20.63 2.85
C GLU A 129 22.32 -20.19 4.32
N GLU A 130 22.50 -18.90 4.57
CA GLU A 130 22.49 -18.35 5.93
C GLU A 130 21.11 -18.43 6.58
N LEU A 131 20.01 -18.28 5.83
CA LEU A 131 18.65 -18.50 6.33
C LEU A 131 18.43 -19.94 6.76
N LYS A 132 18.94 -20.94 6.02
CA LYS A 132 18.83 -22.35 6.44
C LYS A 132 19.45 -22.60 7.81
N ALA A 133 20.56 -21.93 8.12
CA ALA A 133 21.24 -22.07 9.40
C ALA A 133 20.60 -21.23 10.52
N SER A 134 20.20 -19.99 10.22
CA SER A 134 19.77 -19.00 11.23
C SER A 134 18.26 -18.89 11.41
N ARG A 135 17.47 -19.17 10.37
CA ARG A 135 16.02 -19.01 10.30
C ARG A 135 15.40 -20.15 9.46
N PRO A 136 15.49 -21.41 9.93
CA PRO A 136 15.11 -22.57 9.15
C PRO A 136 13.64 -22.57 8.72
N GLU A 137 12.73 -21.96 9.49
CA GLU A 137 11.31 -21.82 9.11
C GLU A 137 11.12 -20.94 7.86
N ALA A 138 11.85 -19.82 7.78
CA ALA A 138 11.82 -18.94 6.61
C ALA A 138 12.44 -19.62 5.39
N ALA A 139 13.56 -20.32 5.55
CA ALA A 139 14.16 -21.09 4.46
C ALA A 139 13.21 -22.19 3.95
N ALA A 140 12.60 -22.96 4.87
CA ALA A 140 11.62 -23.98 4.54
C ALA A 140 10.36 -23.41 3.86
N ALA A 141 9.99 -22.17 4.16
CA ALA A 141 8.91 -21.49 3.45
C ALA A 141 9.25 -21.29 1.96
N PHE A 142 10.47 -20.87 1.63
CA PHE A 142 10.90 -20.82 0.23
C PHE A 142 11.02 -22.21 -0.40
N GLU A 143 11.67 -23.18 0.24
CA GLU A 143 11.89 -24.53 -0.33
C GLU A 143 10.58 -25.24 -0.67
N ASN A 144 9.56 -25.07 0.18
CA ASN A 144 8.26 -25.71 0.03
C ASN A 144 7.21 -24.81 -0.64
N ALA A 145 7.60 -23.64 -1.13
CA ALA A 145 6.70 -22.78 -1.90
C ALA A 145 6.41 -23.42 -3.27
N GLY A 146 5.12 -23.43 -3.64
CA GLY A 146 4.71 -23.72 -5.00
C GLY A 146 4.73 -22.48 -5.89
N PHE A 147 4.56 -21.30 -5.28
CA PHE A 147 4.66 -20.00 -5.94
C PHE A 147 4.98 -18.91 -4.91
N VAL A 148 5.70 -17.88 -5.32
CA VAL A 148 5.95 -16.67 -4.51
C VAL A 148 5.19 -15.48 -5.09
N LEU A 149 4.22 -14.96 -4.35
CA LEU A 149 3.43 -13.79 -4.76
C LEU A 149 3.88 -12.56 -3.98
N TYR A 150 4.42 -11.57 -4.69
CA TYR A 150 4.65 -10.25 -4.11
C TYR A 150 3.32 -9.55 -3.92
N ASN A 151 3.05 -9.07 -2.71
CA ASN A 151 1.77 -8.45 -2.36
C ASN A 151 1.56 -7.11 -3.11
N SER A 152 0.37 -6.51 -3.03
CA SER A 152 0.10 -5.17 -3.60
C SER A 152 0.81 -4.07 -2.81
N GLY A 153 1.11 -2.92 -3.42
CA GLY A 153 1.91 -1.93 -2.72
C GLY A 153 2.63 -0.83 -3.51
N THR A 154 3.62 -0.21 -2.85
CA THR A 154 4.57 0.78 -3.41
C THR A 154 6.02 0.55 -2.97
N THR A 155 6.38 -0.67 -2.59
CA THR A 155 7.66 -1.00 -1.92
C THR A 155 8.86 -1.19 -2.85
N LEU A 156 8.64 -1.41 -4.15
CA LEU A 156 9.70 -1.63 -5.13
C LEU A 156 10.23 -0.32 -5.75
N ASN A 157 10.08 0.80 -5.03
CA ASN A 157 10.55 2.10 -5.48
C ASN A 157 11.96 2.41 -4.97
N PHE A 158 12.72 3.14 -5.77
CA PHE A 158 14.04 3.66 -5.42
C PHE A 158 14.24 5.06 -6.00
N GLY A 159 14.56 6.03 -5.13
CA GLY A 159 14.72 7.43 -5.53
C GLY A 159 13.44 8.27 -5.46
N ARG A 160 12.33 7.71 -4.96
CA ARG A 160 11.05 8.41 -4.84
C ARG A 160 11.23 9.68 -4.00
N LEU A 161 10.96 10.84 -4.60
CA LEU A 161 11.16 12.17 -4.00
C LEU A 161 12.57 12.35 -3.40
N GLY A 162 13.59 11.77 -4.03
CA GLY A 162 14.99 11.86 -3.60
C GLY A 162 15.41 10.89 -2.50
N VAL A 163 14.49 10.07 -1.96
CA VAL A 163 14.83 9.08 -0.94
C VAL A 163 15.50 7.86 -1.58
N ARG A 164 16.76 7.59 -1.20
CA ARG A 164 17.63 6.56 -1.82
C ARG A 164 18.20 5.56 -0.80
N ASP A 165 17.33 4.91 -0.05
CA ASP A 165 17.75 3.83 0.87
C ASP A 165 17.70 2.45 0.22
N LEU A 166 18.75 2.15 -0.56
CA LEU A 166 18.85 0.85 -1.23
C LEU A 166 19.03 -0.30 -0.23
N TRP A 167 19.97 -0.17 0.70
CA TRP A 167 20.44 -1.30 1.51
C TRP A 167 19.58 -1.53 2.76
N GLY A 168 18.94 -0.48 3.28
CA GLY A 168 18.05 -0.52 4.44
C GLY A 168 16.59 -0.82 4.09
N TYR A 169 16.16 -0.53 2.86
CA TYR A 169 14.76 -0.62 2.47
C TYR A 169 14.53 -1.36 1.15
N THR A 170 14.97 -0.80 0.02
CA THR A 170 14.62 -1.31 -1.32
C THR A 170 15.11 -2.76 -1.55
N LEU A 171 16.37 -3.05 -1.22
CA LEU A 171 16.95 -4.38 -1.43
C LEU A 171 16.34 -5.42 -0.47
N PRO A 172 16.22 -5.19 0.85
CA PRO A 172 15.48 -6.09 1.73
C PRO A 172 14.11 -6.44 1.14
N LEU A 173 13.31 -5.43 0.76
CA LEU A 173 11.98 -5.63 0.19
C LEU A 173 11.97 -6.40 -1.13
N ALA A 174 13.00 -6.28 -1.97
CA ALA A 174 13.13 -7.07 -3.19
C ALA A 174 13.68 -8.49 -2.94
N MET A 175 14.30 -8.74 -1.78
CA MET A 175 15.10 -9.94 -1.54
C MET A 175 14.29 -11.24 -1.63
N SER A 176 13.01 -11.23 -1.23
CA SER A 176 12.15 -12.40 -1.39
C SER A 176 11.98 -12.83 -2.84
N LEU A 177 11.85 -11.85 -3.76
CA LEU A 177 11.74 -12.13 -5.20
C LEU A 177 13.09 -12.58 -5.77
N ILE A 178 14.19 -11.97 -5.32
CA ILE A 178 15.55 -12.32 -5.74
C ILE A 178 15.89 -13.76 -5.31
N VAL A 179 15.56 -14.14 -4.07
CA VAL A 179 15.72 -15.51 -3.56
C VAL A 179 14.82 -16.48 -4.32
N ALA A 180 13.55 -16.15 -4.56
CA ALA A 180 12.64 -16.98 -5.35
C ALA A 180 13.19 -17.26 -6.75
N ARG A 181 13.66 -16.21 -7.44
CA ARG A 181 14.34 -16.30 -8.73
C ARG A 181 15.56 -17.22 -8.65
N ARG A 182 16.42 -17.03 -7.65
CA ARG A 182 17.66 -17.82 -7.49
C ARG A 182 17.39 -19.31 -7.29
N LEU A 183 16.33 -19.64 -6.57
CA LEU A 183 15.91 -21.02 -6.28
C LEU A 183 15.04 -21.64 -7.39
N GLY A 184 14.77 -20.90 -8.48
CA GLY A 184 13.88 -21.33 -9.54
C GLY A 184 12.47 -21.63 -9.03
N ILE A 185 11.98 -20.83 -8.08
CA ILE A 185 10.59 -20.86 -7.62
C ILE A 185 9.83 -19.86 -8.49
N PRO A 186 8.73 -20.27 -9.16
CA PRO A 186 7.87 -19.35 -9.89
C PRO A 186 7.40 -18.22 -8.97
N PHE A 187 7.51 -16.99 -9.46
CA PHE A 187 7.10 -15.82 -8.71
C PHE A 187 6.38 -14.81 -9.60
N GLY A 188 5.57 -13.96 -8.97
CA GLY A 188 4.83 -12.91 -9.66
C GLY A 188 4.71 -11.69 -8.79
N ILE A 189 4.69 -10.52 -9.42
CA ILE A 189 4.58 -9.24 -8.74
C ILE A 189 3.12 -8.79 -8.77
N GLY A 190 2.48 -8.73 -7.61
CA GLY A 190 1.12 -8.23 -7.44
C GLY A 190 1.00 -6.73 -7.75
N SER A 191 -0.19 -6.17 -7.57
CA SER A 191 -0.56 -4.84 -8.03
C SER A 191 0.27 -3.73 -7.34
N GLN A 192 1.35 -3.27 -7.98
CA GLN A 192 2.25 -2.24 -7.45
C GLN A 192 2.03 -0.87 -8.11
N SER A 193 2.26 0.24 -7.40
CA SER A 193 2.56 1.53 -8.05
C SER A 193 4.07 1.77 -8.09
N PHE A 194 4.55 2.22 -9.24
CA PHE A 194 5.96 2.51 -9.50
C PHE A 194 6.13 4.01 -9.72
N ASP A 195 6.55 4.70 -8.66
CA ASP A 195 6.78 6.13 -8.65
C ASP A 195 8.19 6.54 -9.11
N ALA A 196 9.20 5.75 -8.76
CA ALA A 196 10.60 6.00 -9.11
C ALA A 196 11.41 4.70 -9.12
N LEU A 197 12.24 4.55 -10.15
CA LEU A 197 13.11 3.39 -10.37
C LEU A 197 14.53 3.86 -10.73
N ASP A 198 15.09 4.76 -9.94
CA ASP A 198 16.33 5.44 -10.31
C ASP A 198 17.49 4.47 -10.60
N TRP A 199 18.41 4.91 -11.45
CA TRP A 199 19.68 4.21 -11.68
C TRP A 199 20.40 3.98 -10.33
N PRO A 200 20.97 2.78 -10.06
CA PRO A 200 21.12 1.63 -10.98
C PRO A 200 20.08 0.52 -10.82
N MET A 201 18.96 0.77 -10.11
CA MET A 201 18.01 -0.30 -9.76
C MET A 201 17.20 -0.82 -10.94
N ASP A 202 17.09 -0.05 -12.01
CA ASP A 202 16.52 -0.52 -13.27
C ASP A 202 17.27 -1.71 -13.88
N LEU A 203 18.61 -1.81 -13.70
CA LEU A 203 19.37 -3.00 -14.11
C LEU A 203 18.90 -4.27 -13.38
N LEU A 204 18.71 -4.17 -12.06
CA LEU A 204 18.23 -5.28 -11.23
C LEU A 204 16.80 -5.65 -11.62
N TYR A 205 15.92 -4.66 -11.70
CA TYR A 205 14.51 -4.89 -12.03
C TYR A 205 14.32 -5.41 -13.45
N LYS A 206 15.16 -5.02 -14.42
CA LYS A 206 15.09 -5.55 -15.78
C LYS A 206 15.25 -7.08 -15.80
N LYS A 207 16.21 -7.63 -15.06
CA LYS A 207 16.42 -9.08 -14.95
C LYS A 207 15.34 -9.74 -14.09
N LEU A 208 15.03 -9.15 -12.93
CA LEU A 208 14.04 -9.70 -12.01
C LEU A 208 12.64 -9.77 -12.63
N PHE A 209 12.22 -8.72 -13.35
CA PHE A 209 10.90 -8.65 -13.98
C PHE A 209 10.81 -9.55 -15.21
N ALA A 210 11.90 -9.69 -15.99
CA ALA A 210 11.94 -10.61 -17.13
C ALA A 210 11.69 -12.07 -16.73
N ASP A 211 12.16 -12.49 -15.55
CA ASP A 211 11.99 -13.85 -15.04
C ASP A 211 10.70 -14.06 -14.24
N ALA A 212 9.94 -12.99 -13.98
CA ALA A 212 8.66 -13.07 -13.27
C ALA A 212 7.57 -13.67 -14.17
N ALA A 213 6.68 -14.47 -13.59
CA ALA A 213 5.51 -15.01 -14.29
C ALA A 213 4.54 -13.90 -14.75
N PHE A 214 4.47 -12.81 -14.00
CA PHE A 214 3.72 -11.58 -14.30
C PHE A 214 4.26 -10.40 -13.48
N VAL A 215 4.02 -9.19 -13.97
CA VAL A 215 4.29 -7.94 -13.26
C VAL A 215 3.08 -7.04 -13.34
N TYR A 216 2.32 -6.94 -12.25
CA TYR A 216 1.09 -6.17 -12.23
C TYR A 216 1.25 -4.79 -11.60
N CYS A 217 0.59 -3.83 -12.23
CA CYS A 217 0.45 -2.48 -11.70
C CYS A 217 -0.96 -2.27 -11.17
N ARG A 218 -1.09 -1.54 -10.07
CA ARG A 218 -2.40 -1.15 -9.54
C ARG A 218 -3.01 0.06 -10.22
N ASP A 219 -2.22 0.76 -11.03
CA ASP A 219 -2.66 1.90 -11.83
C ASP A 219 -2.03 1.87 -13.24
N SER A 220 -2.76 2.42 -14.22
CA SER A 220 -2.32 2.44 -15.63
C SER A 220 -1.12 3.34 -15.89
N ASP A 221 -0.90 4.37 -15.06
CA ASP A 221 0.26 5.25 -15.22
C ASP A 221 1.57 4.56 -14.80
N SER A 222 1.56 3.75 -13.75
CA SER A 222 2.70 2.89 -13.39
C SER A 222 3.02 1.89 -14.50
N LEU A 223 2.00 1.30 -15.14
CA LEU A 223 2.21 0.40 -16.28
C LEU A 223 2.83 1.14 -17.48
N ASN A 224 2.36 2.35 -17.76
CA ASN A 224 2.95 3.22 -18.77
C ASN A 224 4.40 3.60 -18.43
N TYR A 225 4.69 3.91 -17.17
CA TYR A 225 6.04 4.21 -16.68
C TYR A 225 6.99 3.02 -16.87
N LEU A 226 6.57 1.80 -16.50
CA LEU A 226 7.37 0.60 -16.75
C LEU A 226 7.63 0.38 -18.25
N LYS A 227 6.62 0.61 -19.10
CA LYS A 227 6.75 0.46 -20.56
C LYS A 227 7.78 1.43 -21.13
N GLN A 228 7.75 2.70 -20.72
CA GLN A 228 8.71 3.71 -21.18
C GLN A 228 10.15 3.37 -20.79
N ARG A 229 10.35 2.63 -19.70
CA ARG A 229 11.67 2.19 -19.22
C ARG A 229 12.09 0.82 -19.73
N GLY A 230 11.26 0.14 -20.53
CA GLY A 230 11.53 -1.22 -21.00
C GLY A 230 11.58 -2.24 -19.86
N LEU A 231 10.79 -2.02 -18.80
CA LEU A 231 10.71 -2.85 -17.59
C LEU A 231 9.42 -3.68 -17.52
N THR A 232 8.71 -3.86 -18.64
CA THR A 232 7.56 -4.76 -18.70
C THR A 232 8.00 -6.20 -18.99
N ALA A 233 7.47 -7.16 -18.25
CA ALA A 233 7.46 -8.59 -18.57
C ALA A 233 6.38 -8.95 -19.59
N SER A 234 6.40 -10.18 -20.13
CA SER A 234 5.41 -10.67 -21.12
C SER A 234 3.97 -10.62 -20.61
N ASN A 235 3.76 -10.87 -19.31
CA ASN A 235 2.45 -10.80 -18.66
C ASN A 235 2.34 -9.56 -17.75
N SER A 236 2.78 -8.39 -18.23
CA SER A 236 2.55 -7.14 -17.49
C SER A 236 1.15 -6.61 -17.73
N GLY A 237 0.53 -6.01 -16.72
CA GLY A 237 -0.80 -5.43 -16.90
C GLY A 237 -1.36 -4.77 -15.66
N TYR A 238 -2.62 -4.38 -15.75
CA TYR A 238 -3.37 -3.81 -14.64
C TYR A 238 -4.05 -4.91 -13.81
N ARG A 239 -3.95 -4.83 -12.48
CA ARG A 239 -4.76 -5.57 -11.51
C ARG A 239 -5.19 -4.63 -10.38
N PRO A 240 -6.39 -4.78 -9.83
CA PRO A 240 -6.82 -3.94 -8.71
C PRO A 240 -5.93 -4.14 -7.50
N ASP A 241 -5.78 -3.10 -6.70
CA ASP A 241 -5.19 -3.19 -5.37
C ASP A 241 -6.01 -4.16 -4.50
N THR A 242 -5.34 -4.95 -3.67
CA THR A 242 -6.01 -6.01 -2.90
C THR A 242 -6.87 -5.49 -1.76
N THR A 243 -6.70 -4.23 -1.33
CA THR A 243 -7.57 -3.58 -0.33
C THR A 243 -9.03 -3.51 -0.78
N PHE A 244 -9.33 -3.55 -2.09
CA PHE A 244 -10.70 -3.68 -2.62
C PHE A 244 -11.43 -4.96 -2.18
N PHE A 245 -10.71 -5.91 -1.57
CA PHE A 245 -11.26 -7.19 -1.16
C PHE A 245 -11.12 -7.44 0.34
N PHE A 246 -10.71 -6.43 1.11
CA PHE A 246 -10.77 -6.47 2.56
C PHE A 246 -12.23 -6.63 3.01
N ARG A 247 -12.44 -7.44 4.07
CA ARG A 247 -13.75 -7.75 4.65
C ARG A 247 -13.65 -7.97 6.15
N GLY A 248 -13.26 -6.92 6.87
CA GLY A 248 -13.29 -6.86 8.32
C GLY A 248 -14.25 -5.77 8.78
N PHE A 249 -15.01 -6.03 9.84
CA PHE A 249 -15.98 -5.08 10.39
C PHE A 249 -16.00 -5.17 11.92
N ASP A 250 -16.02 -4.00 12.56
CA ASP A 250 -16.28 -3.87 13.99
C ASP A 250 -17.57 -3.06 14.19
N GLU A 251 -18.70 -3.76 14.10
CA GLU A 251 -20.02 -3.13 14.13
C GLU A 251 -20.35 -2.56 15.50
N LYS A 252 -20.00 -3.30 16.56
CA LYS A 252 -20.28 -2.89 17.94
C LYS A 252 -19.57 -1.60 18.30
N TRP A 253 -18.29 -1.47 17.90
CA TRP A 253 -17.55 -0.23 18.08
C TRP A 253 -18.18 0.91 17.28
N ALA A 254 -18.53 0.68 16.02
CA ALA A 254 -19.09 1.72 15.16
C ALA A 254 -20.45 2.22 15.66
N ASP A 255 -21.35 1.33 16.08
CA ASP A 255 -22.65 1.70 16.66
C ASP A 255 -22.45 2.55 17.93
N SER A 256 -21.50 2.16 18.79
CA SER A 256 -21.14 2.89 20.01
C SER A 256 -20.50 4.25 19.71
N PHE A 257 -19.64 4.33 18.70
CA PHE A 257 -19.01 5.56 18.26
C PHE A 257 -20.06 6.53 17.69
N MET A 258 -20.92 6.06 16.79
CA MET A 258 -21.97 6.88 16.19
C MET A 258 -22.98 7.40 17.21
N ALA A 259 -23.40 6.56 18.16
CA ALA A 259 -24.29 6.98 19.24
C ALA A 259 -23.65 8.09 20.10
N ARG A 260 -22.38 7.95 20.49
CA ARG A 260 -21.66 8.96 21.29
C ARG A 260 -21.54 10.31 20.57
N HIS A 261 -21.39 10.30 19.25
CA HIS A 261 -21.21 11.52 18.45
C HIS A 261 -22.48 12.00 17.75
N ASN A 262 -23.62 11.37 18.03
CA ASN A 262 -24.91 11.63 17.37
C ASN A 262 -24.77 11.62 15.84
N LEU A 263 -24.08 10.61 15.29
CA LEU A 263 -23.98 10.36 13.87
C LEU A 263 -25.14 9.44 13.45
N GLU A 264 -25.81 9.79 12.37
CA GLU A 264 -26.90 9.00 11.78
C GLU A 264 -26.44 8.43 10.43
N GLU A 265 -26.86 7.20 10.11
CA GLU A 265 -26.50 6.56 8.84
C GLU A 265 -26.84 7.46 7.64
N GLU A 266 -25.87 7.59 6.73
CA GLU A 266 -25.92 8.37 5.51
C GLU A 266 -26.22 9.88 5.72
N LYS A 267 -26.04 10.40 6.93
CA LYS A 267 -26.20 11.84 7.27
C LYS A 267 -24.92 12.50 7.78
N PHE A 268 -23.77 11.95 7.39
CA PHE A 268 -22.47 12.54 7.65
C PHE A 268 -21.46 12.22 6.55
N MET A 269 -20.45 13.07 6.41
CA MET A 269 -19.30 12.86 5.53
C MET A 269 -18.08 12.49 6.36
N CYS A 270 -17.23 11.60 5.86
CA CYS A 270 -15.88 11.40 6.41
C CYS A 270 -14.86 12.18 5.60
N ILE A 271 -13.89 12.81 6.27
CA ILE A 271 -12.78 13.52 5.64
C ILE A 271 -11.48 13.01 6.22
N LEU A 272 -10.58 12.57 5.34
CA LEU A 272 -9.23 12.12 5.69
C LEU A 272 -8.19 12.97 4.98
N LEU A 273 -7.22 13.44 5.74
CA LEU A 273 -6.22 14.38 5.24
C LEU A 273 -4.86 13.72 5.10
N ARG A 274 -4.03 14.33 4.26
CA ARG A 274 -2.60 14.08 4.18
C ARG A 274 -1.90 15.42 4.36
N ILE A 275 -1.27 15.61 5.51
CA ILE A 275 -0.49 16.81 5.82
C ILE A 275 0.96 16.34 5.92
N SER A 276 1.79 16.74 4.97
CA SER A 276 3.19 16.30 4.91
C SER A 276 3.99 16.81 6.11
N ASP A 277 4.82 15.92 6.66
CA ASP A 277 5.77 16.26 7.72
C ASP A 277 6.85 17.24 7.20
N SER A 278 7.65 17.78 8.11
CA SER A 278 8.84 18.57 7.84
C SER A 278 10.03 17.74 7.33
N VAL A 279 10.06 16.44 7.62
CA VAL A 279 11.19 15.54 7.29
C VAL A 279 10.70 14.35 6.48
N ALA A 280 11.34 14.08 5.34
CA ALA A 280 11.06 12.90 4.55
C ALA A 280 11.40 11.62 5.32
N GLN A 281 10.50 10.65 5.29
CA GLN A 281 10.73 9.31 5.79
C GLN A 281 10.74 8.32 4.61
N TYR A 282 11.33 7.14 4.79
CA TYR A 282 11.41 6.17 3.69
C TYR A 282 10.04 5.58 3.33
N ASN A 283 9.16 5.40 4.32
CA ASN A 283 7.79 4.94 4.18
C ASN A 283 6.80 6.08 3.87
N ASP A 284 7.18 7.33 4.14
CA ASP A 284 6.48 8.53 3.71
C ASP A 284 7.45 9.61 3.17
N PRO A 285 7.74 9.60 1.87
CA PRO A 285 8.76 10.48 1.30
C PRO A 285 8.26 11.91 1.04
N THR A 286 7.01 12.26 1.38
CA THR A 286 6.48 13.61 1.08
C THR A 286 6.94 14.67 2.09
N GLY A 287 7.55 14.25 3.19
CA GLY A 287 8.05 15.17 4.21
C GLY A 287 9.12 16.12 3.69
N GLY A 288 9.02 17.40 4.05
CA GLY A 288 9.96 18.44 3.61
C GLY A 288 9.82 18.90 2.15
N ILE A 289 8.99 18.24 1.34
CA ILE A 289 8.74 18.60 -0.06
C ILE A 289 7.59 19.61 -0.19
N VAL A 290 6.51 19.41 0.57
CA VAL A 290 5.35 20.31 0.53
C VAL A 290 5.60 21.53 1.44
N SER A 291 5.62 22.72 0.85
CA SER A 291 5.88 23.97 1.58
C SER A 291 4.80 24.26 2.63
N GLU A 292 5.15 25.07 3.64
CA GLU A 292 4.21 25.49 4.68
C GLU A 292 3.01 26.26 4.11
N GLU A 293 3.27 27.16 3.16
CA GLU A 293 2.25 27.94 2.45
C GLU A 293 1.28 27.03 1.69
N ARG A 294 1.80 26.01 0.99
CA ARG A 294 0.96 25.05 0.24
C ARG A 294 0.11 24.19 1.17
N LYS A 295 0.66 23.75 2.32
CA LYS A 295 -0.11 23.06 3.36
C LYS A 295 -1.24 23.94 3.90
N GLN A 296 -0.96 25.22 4.19
CA GLN A 296 -1.97 26.17 4.65
C GLN A 296 -3.06 26.38 3.61
N GLU A 297 -2.70 26.51 2.34
CA GLU A 297 -3.66 26.68 1.24
C GLU A 297 -4.54 25.44 1.06
N HIS A 298 -3.97 24.23 1.11
CA HIS A 298 -4.76 22.98 1.10
C HIS A 298 -5.79 22.98 2.23
N MET A 299 -5.38 23.33 3.45
CA MET A 299 -6.26 23.32 4.62
C MET A 299 -7.31 24.42 4.59
N ARG A 300 -7.00 25.58 4.00
CA ARG A 300 -7.98 26.64 3.73
C ARG A 300 -9.08 26.13 2.80
N LYS A 301 -8.74 25.49 1.68
CA LYS A 301 -9.72 24.89 0.75
C LYS A 301 -10.56 23.81 1.44
N ILE A 302 -9.95 22.96 2.26
CA ILE A 302 -10.68 21.93 3.04
C ILE A 302 -11.62 22.57 4.07
N ALA A 303 -11.20 23.61 4.78
CA ALA A 303 -12.06 24.31 5.74
C ALA A 303 -13.29 24.94 5.06
N GLN A 304 -13.08 25.60 3.92
CA GLN A 304 -14.16 26.16 3.10
C GLN A 304 -15.11 25.08 2.58
N PHE A 305 -14.56 23.94 2.13
CA PHE A 305 -15.36 22.79 1.71
C PHE A 305 -16.23 22.23 2.85
N ILE A 306 -15.67 22.06 4.05
CA ILE A 306 -16.40 21.60 5.25
C ILE A 306 -17.55 22.55 5.58
N GLU A 307 -17.27 23.85 5.64
CA GLU A 307 -18.26 24.88 5.93
C GLU A 307 -19.40 24.85 4.91
N GLY A 308 -19.07 24.87 3.61
CA GLY A 308 -20.06 24.84 2.54
C GLY A 308 -20.90 23.55 2.51
N TRP A 309 -20.30 22.39 2.83
CA TRP A 309 -21.02 21.12 2.92
C TRP A 309 -22.06 21.14 4.04
N ILE A 310 -21.66 21.59 5.23
CA ILE A 310 -22.54 21.66 6.39
C ILE A 310 -23.69 22.64 6.13
N GLU A 311 -23.40 23.81 5.56
CA GLU A 311 -24.42 24.83 5.29
C GLU A 311 -25.44 24.39 4.22
N LYS A 312 -24.99 23.69 3.17
CA LYS A 312 -25.89 23.23 2.09
C LYS A 312 -26.71 22.00 2.44
N THR A 313 -26.17 21.09 3.24
CA THR A 313 -26.80 19.78 3.48
C THR A 313 -27.33 19.59 4.90
N GLY A 314 -26.85 20.37 5.86
CA GLY A 314 -27.09 20.17 7.29
C GLY A 314 -26.43 18.91 7.88
N ASN A 315 -25.73 18.12 7.07
CA ASN A 315 -25.06 16.87 7.47
C ASN A 315 -23.80 17.17 8.28
N LYS A 316 -23.47 16.24 9.17
CA LYS A 316 -22.25 16.31 9.99
C LYS A 316 -21.01 15.98 9.16
N VAL A 317 -19.85 16.40 9.66
CA VAL A 317 -18.53 16.03 9.14
C VAL A 317 -17.75 15.32 10.24
N LEU A 318 -17.23 14.13 9.91
CA LEU A 318 -16.28 13.39 10.72
C LEU A 318 -14.89 13.56 10.10
N ILE A 319 -13.98 14.21 10.82
CA ILE A 319 -12.56 14.29 10.47
C ILE A 319 -11.87 13.08 11.11
N CYS A 320 -11.37 12.17 10.27
CA CYS A 320 -10.76 10.91 10.68
C CYS A 320 -9.44 10.64 9.94
N HIS A 321 -8.80 9.50 10.25
CA HIS A 321 -7.35 9.34 10.05
C HIS A 321 -7.01 8.08 9.27
N GLU A 322 -6.30 8.19 8.15
CA GLU A 322 -5.68 7.02 7.52
C GLU A 322 -4.39 6.63 8.24
N THR A 323 -3.60 7.63 8.65
CA THR A 323 -2.32 7.48 9.33
C THR A 323 -2.35 8.16 10.71
N ARG A 324 -1.62 7.59 11.67
CA ARG A 324 -1.49 8.15 13.03
C ARG A 324 -0.99 9.59 13.04
N HIS A 325 -0.13 9.97 12.10
CA HIS A 325 0.44 11.32 11.99
C HIS A 325 -0.63 12.42 11.88
N THR A 326 -1.77 12.11 11.28
CA THR A 326 -2.84 13.10 11.09
C THR A 326 -3.59 13.46 12.38
N ILE A 327 -3.47 12.64 13.43
CA ILE A 327 -4.05 12.93 14.75
C ILE A 327 -3.38 14.17 15.37
N ASP A 328 -2.07 14.34 15.17
CA ASP A 328 -1.37 15.48 15.77
C ASP A 328 -1.36 16.71 14.85
N THR A 329 -1.44 16.50 13.53
CA THR A 329 -1.36 17.61 12.56
C THR A 329 -2.70 18.26 12.25
N VAL A 330 -3.81 17.53 12.26
CA VAL A 330 -5.14 18.11 12.02
C VAL A 330 -5.48 19.23 13.03
N PRO A 331 -5.27 19.06 14.35
CA PRO A 331 -5.51 20.12 15.33
C PRO A 331 -4.65 21.37 15.11
N LYS A 332 -3.46 21.22 14.54
CA LYS A 332 -2.56 22.34 14.25
C LYS A 332 -2.98 23.11 12.99
N TYR A 333 -3.39 22.40 11.95
CA TYR A 333 -3.49 22.94 10.60
C TYR A 333 -4.93 23.19 10.13
N LEU A 334 -5.88 22.33 10.49
CA LEU A 334 -7.26 22.43 10.01
C LEU A 334 -8.22 22.98 11.08
N LEU A 335 -8.22 22.43 12.30
CA LEU A 335 -9.21 22.80 13.32
C LEU A 335 -9.25 24.32 13.62
N PRO A 336 -8.12 25.07 13.66
CA PRO A 336 -8.15 26.52 13.90
C PRO A 336 -8.82 27.33 12.78
N LEU A 337 -8.95 26.75 11.58
CA LEU A 337 -9.60 27.39 10.43
C LEU A 337 -11.11 27.18 10.42
N LEU A 338 -11.63 26.21 11.19
CA LEU A 338 -13.04 25.85 11.17
C LEU A 338 -13.86 26.85 12.01
N PRO A 339 -15.00 27.31 11.50
CA PRO A 339 -15.79 28.33 12.17
C PRO A 339 -16.46 27.77 13.43
N LYS A 340 -16.27 28.44 14.56
CA LYS A 340 -16.84 28.03 15.86
C LYS A 340 -18.35 27.80 15.84
N ARG A 341 -19.10 28.56 15.01
CA ARG A 341 -20.56 28.41 14.87
C ARG A 341 -21.01 27.03 14.36
N LEU A 342 -20.10 26.24 13.78
CA LEU A 342 -20.38 24.90 13.26
C LEU A 342 -19.80 23.77 14.14
N GLU A 343 -19.30 24.07 15.33
CA GLU A 343 -18.60 23.09 16.18
C GLU A 343 -19.43 21.83 16.47
N ASP A 344 -20.74 21.96 16.71
CA ASP A 344 -21.66 20.82 16.97
C ASP A 344 -21.87 19.89 15.75
N LYS A 345 -21.44 20.34 14.56
CA LYS A 345 -21.54 19.58 13.31
C LYS A 345 -20.21 18.98 12.86
N ILE A 346 -19.11 19.31 13.55
CA ILE A 346 -17.76 18.88 13.20
C ILE A 346 -17.27 17.95 14.31
N ILE A 347 -17.07 16.68 13.95
CA ILE A 347 -16.58 15.65 14.86
C ILE A 347 -15.13 15.39 14.50
N TYR A 348 -14.25 15.64 15.45
CA TYR A 348 -12.84 15.28 15.36
C TYR A 348 -12.59 13.96 16.10
N MET A 349 -11.98 12.99 15.44
CA MET A 349 -11.63 11.70 16.04
C MET A 349 -10.22 11.74 16.61
N ASP A 350 -10.07 11.97 17.91
CA ASP A 350 -8.78 12.16 18.61
C ASP A 350 -7.95 10.88 18.86
N GLY A 351 -8.34 9.76 18.27
CA GLY A 351 -7.68 8.46 18.44
C GLY A 351 -7.53 7.69 17.14
N PHE A 352 -6.54 6.79 17.10
CA PHE A 352 -6.37 5.91 15.95
C PHE A 352 -7.27 4.68 16.07
N TRP A 353 -8.02 4.43 15.01
CA TRP A 353 -8.92 3.30 14.83
C TRP A 353 -8.31 2.17 13.98
N THR A 354 -8.96 1.01 13.96
CA THR A 354 -8.57 -0.12 13.11
C THR A 354 -9.20 -0.06 11.71
N SER A 355 -8.72 -0.89 10.78
CA SER A 355 -9.32 -1.02 9.46
C SER A 355 -10.78 -1.50 9.51
N GLU A 356 -11.12 -2.40 10.45
CA GLU A 356 -12.48 -2.88 10.67
C GLU A 356 -13.42 -1.76 11.15
N GLN A 357 -12.93 -0.92 12.05
CA GLN A 357 -13.65 0.24 12.56
C GLN A 357 -13.87 1.26 11.44
N ALA A 358 -12.85 1.50 10.61
CA ALA A 358 -12.95 2.34 9.42
C ALA A 358 -13.98 1.83 8.42
N TYR A 359 -13.96 0.54 8.08
CA TYR A 359 -14.96 -0.08 7.20
C TYR A 359 -16.38 0.08 7.75
N SER A 360 -16.58 -0.16 9.04
CA SER A 360 -17.88 -0.01 9.70
C SER A 360 -18.40 1.42 9.68
N ILE A 361 -17.54 2.43 9.73
CA ILE A 361 -17.97 3.84 9.63
C ILE A 361 -18.17 4.24 8.18
N PHE A 362 -17.25 3.89 7.27
CA PHE A 362 -17.34 4.26 5.86
C PHE A 362 -18.61 3.74 5.20
N LYS A 363 -19.04 2.50 5.52
CA LYS A 363 -20.28 1.93 4.97
C LYS A 363 -21.55 2.68 5.41
N ARG A 364 -21.46 3.47 6.48
CA ARG A 364 -22.56 4.28 7.05
C ARG A 364 -22.42 5.76 6.70
N ALA A 365 -21.31 6.18 6.12
CA ALA A 365 -21.09 7.55 5.68
C ALA A 365 -21.87 7.83 4.39
N ARG A 366 -22.25 9.09 4.19
CA ARG A 366 -22.86 9.56 2.94
C ARG A 366 -21.83 9.66 1.82
N ILE A 367 -20.67 10.23 2.14
CA ILE A 367 -19.53 10.41 1.22
C ILE A 367 -18.26 10.27 2.04
N VAL A 368 -17.22 9.69 1.45
CA VAL A 368 -15.86 9.75 1.99
C VAL A 368 -15.01 10.63 1.09
N THR A 369 -14.33 11.63 1.65
CA THR A 369 -13.32 12.40 0.93
C THR A 369 -11.96 12.13 1.55
N SER A 370 -10.93 11.96 0.72
CA SER A 370 -9.61 11.62 1.23
C SER A 370 -8.50 12.10 0.33
N MET A 371 -7.47 12.68 0.94
CA MET A 371 -6.17 12.94 0.31
C MET A 371 -5.31 11.67 0.20
N GLU A 372 -5.71 10.60 0.88
CA GLU A 372 -5.08 9.27 0.83
C GLU A 372 -5.91 8.25 0.05
N MET A 373 -5.23 7.45 -0.76
CA MET A 373 -5.88 6.57 -1.72
C MET A 373 -6.55 5.34 -1.08
N HIS A 374 -6.01 4.79 0.01
CA HIS A 374 -6.56 3.53 0.52
C HIS A 374 -7.92 3.75 1.20
N SER A 375 -8.13 4.87 1.89
CA SER A 375 -9.44 5.20 2.45
C SER A 375 -10.52 5.34 1.36
N ILE A 376 -10.15 5.81 0.17
CA ILE A 376 -11.01 5.83 -1.01
C ILE A 376 -11.35 4.40 -1.46
N ILE A 377 -10.35 3.53 -1.59
CA ILE A 377 -10.56 2.12 -1.96
C ILE A 377 -11.48 1.42 -0.95
N MET A 378 -11.25 1.64 0.34
CA MET A 378 -12.02 1.03 1.43
C MET A 378 -13.48 1.48 1.40
N ALA A 379 -13.73 2.79 1.22
CA ALA A 379 -15.07 3.34 1.10
C ALA A 379 -15.80 2.84 -0.15
N LEU A 380 -15.13 2.80 -1.29
CA LEU A 380 -15.69 2.26 -2.53
C LEU A 380 -16.01 0.76 -2.42
N ASN A 381 -15.18 -0.03 -1.74
CA ASN A 381 -15.43 -1.46 -1.50
C ASN A 381 -16.77 -1.68 -0.77
N VAL A 382 -17.06 -0.88 0.26
CA VAL A 382 -18.33 -0.97 1.01
C VAL A 382 -19.51 -0.26 0.35
N GLY A 383 -19.35 0.26 -0.87
CA GLY A 383 -20.43 0.86 -1.65
C GLY A 383 -20.63 2.36 -1.42
N THR A 384 -19.72 3.03 -0.72
CA THR A 384 -19.82 4.46 -0.39
C THR A 384 -19.15 5.31 -1.47
N PRO A 385 -19.88 6.24 -2.13
CA PRO A 385 -19.30 7.22 -3.04
C PRO A 385 -18.17 8.00 -2.39
N SER A 386 -17.09 8.22 -3.14
CA SER A 386 -15.86 8.77 -2.58
C SER A 386 -15.15 9.73 -3.53
N ILE A 387 -14.64 10.84 -2.99
CA ILE A 387 -13.86 11.84 -3.72
C ILE A 387 -12.41 11.75 -3.27
N HIS A 388 -11.50 11.49 -4.21
CA HIS A 388 -10.07 11.54 -3.93
C HIS A 388 -9.54 12.92 -4.26
N ASN A 389 -8.96 13.61 -3.26
CA ASN A 389 -8.39 14.95 -3.43
C ASN A 389 -6.89 15.01 -3.12
N PRO A 390 -6.04 14.27 -3.85
CA PRO A 390 -4.60 14.22 -3.60
C PRO A 390 -3.89 15.49 -4.07
N PHE A 391 -2.60 15.56 -3.79
CA PHE A 391 -1.62 16.41 -4.47
C PHE A 391 -0.61 15.52 -5.20
N ASP A 392 0.18 16.07 -6.13
CA ASP A 392 1.09 15.30 -7.00
C ASP A 392 2.05 14.37 -6.26
N GLU A 393 2.61 14.81 -5.14
CA GLU A 393 3.57 14.02 -4.35
C GLU A 393 2.94 12.79 -3.66
N ALA A 394 1.60 12.70 -3.61
CA ALA A 394 0.90 11.49 -3.18
C ALA A 394 1.11 10.28 -4.13
N GLY A 395 1.67 10.52 -5.33
CA GLY A 395 2.14 9.50 -6.25
C GLY A 395 1.12 9.02 -7.27
N ARG A 396 1.55 8.13 -8.17
CA ARG A 396 0.75 7.64 -9.32
C ARG A 396 -0.47 6.84 -8.92
N LYS A 397 -0.51 6.34 -7.67
CA LYS A 397 -1.64 5.59 -7.10
C LYS A 397 -3.00 6.28 -7.31
N LYS A 398 -3.03 7.62 -7.41
CA LYS A 398 -4.25 8.39 -7.69
C LYS A 398 -4.97 8.00 -8.99
N TRP A 399 -4.23 7.50 -9.99
CA TRP A 399 -4.80 7.06 -11.27
C TRP A 399 -5.71 5.83 -11.17
N MET A 400 -5.68 5.09 -10.05
CA MET A 400 -6.65 4.03 -9.77
C MET A 400 -8.10 4.50 -9.93
N MET A 401 -8.40 5.76 -9.57
CA MET A 401 -9.75 6.34 -9.75
C MET A 401 -10.19 6.33 -11.21
N LYS A 402 -9.28 6.63 -12.14
CA LYS A 402 -9.55 6.55 -13.57
C LYS A 402 -9.72 5.12 -14.03
N ASP A 403 -8.86 4.21 -13.58
CA ASP A 403 -8.84 2.82 -14.02
C ASP A 403 -10.10 2.03 -13.61
N ILE A 404 -10.73 2.42 -12.50
CA ILE A 404 -11.99 1.83 -12.03
C ILE A 404 -13.24 2.60 -12.51
N GLY A 405 -13.06 3.63 -13.34
CA GLY A 405 -14.16 4.34 -14.00
C GLY A 405 -14.83 5.45 -13.18
N VAL A 406 -14.11 6.05 -12.22
CA VAL A 406 -14.55 7.20 -11.39
C VAL A 406 -13.57 8.38 -11.47
N ALA A 407 -13.02 8.63 -12.67
CA ALA A 407 -12.03 9.69 -12.91
C ALA A 407 -12.54 11.10 -12.54
N ASP A 408 -13.85 11.34 -12.69
CA ASP A 408 -14.53 12.58 -12.31
C ASP A 408 -14.57 12.84 -10.80
N TRP A 409 -14.22 11.84 -9.98
CA TRP A 409 -14.07 11.99 -8.53
C TRP A 409 -12.60 12.09 -8.08
N LEU A 410 -11.67 12.24 -9.03
CA LEU A 410 -10.26 12.55 -8.77
C LEU A 410 -10.02 14.05 -8.95
N LEU A 411 -9.87 14.77 -7.84
CA LEU A 411 -9.78 16.23 -7.80
C LEU A 411 -8.47 16.68 -7.16
N ASP A 412 -7.44 16.89 -7.97
CA ASP A 412 -6.13 17.31 -7.46
C ASP A 412 -6.23 18.68 -6.73
N ILE A 413 -5.93 18.71 -5.43
CA ILE A 413 -6.22 19.86 -4.55
C ILE A 413 -5.46 21.13 -4.96
N ASP A 414 -4.32 20.98 -5.64
CA ASP A 414 -3.53 22.10 -6.17
C ASP A 414 -4.13 22.68 -7.44
N ASN A 415 -4.88 21.87 -8.20
CA ASN A 415 -5.32 22.20 -9.56
C ASN A 415 -6.84 22.42 -9.68
N ILE A 416 -7.55 22.47 -8.55
CA ILE A 416 -8.98 22.79 -8.51
C ILE A 416 -9.24 24.17 -7.91
N ASP A 417 -10.33 24.79 -8.35
CA ASP A 417 -10.87 26.00 -7.75
C ASP A 417 -11.55 25.69 -6.41
N ASP A 418 -11.73 26.72 -5.58
CA ASP A 418 -12.26 26.63 -4.22
C ASP A 418 -13.63 25.92 -4.10
N LEU A 419 -14.44 25.98 -5.16
CA LEU A 419 -15.79 25.40 -5.16
C LEU A 419 -15.86 23.99 -5.75
N THR A 420 -14.87 23.55 -6.53
CA THR A 420 -14.96 22.29 -7.29
C THR A 420 -15.18 21.07 -6.39
N LEU A 421 -14.50 21.02 -5.23
CA LEU A 421 -14.67 19.93 -4.27
C LEU A 421 -16.09 19.91 -3.68
N LEU A 422 -16.61 21.09 -3.34
CA LEU A 422 -17.97 21.25 -2.82
C LEU A 422 -19.01 20.87 -3.87
N ASP A 423 -18.90 21.42 -5.09
CA ASP A 423 -19.86 21.17 -6.17
C ASP A 423 -19.91 19.69 -6.54
N THR A 424 -18.76 19.01 -6.55
CA THR A 424 -18.69 17.56 -6.78
C THR A 424 -19.38 16.79 -5.65
N ALA A 425 -19.13 17.14 -4.39
CA ALA A 425 -19.78 16.49 -3.26
C ALA A 425 -21.30 16.71 -3.24
N ILE A 426 -21.77 17.92 -3.57
CA ILE A 426 -23.19 18.24 -3.67
C ILE A 426 -23.84 17.46 -4.81
N SER A 427 -23.19 17.38 -5.98
CA SER A 427 -23.67 16.58 -7.11
C SER A 427 -23.84 15.10 -6.74
N ILE A 428 -22.87 14.52 -6.02
CA ILE A 428 -22.98 13.16 -5.48
C ILE A 428 -24.12 13.06 -4.46
N HIS A 429 -24.25 14.03 -3.56
CA HIS A 429 -25.27 14.04 -2.52
C HIS A 429 -26.70 14.08 -3.07
N GLU A 430 -26.94 14.94 -4.07
CA GLU A 430 -28.23 15.09 -4.75
C GLU A 430 -28.56 13.88 -5.63
N ASN A 431 -27.54 13.21 -6.21
CA ASN A 431 -27.69 12.04 -7.08
C ASN A 431 -27.18 10.75 -6.41
N TYR A 432 -27.44 10.60 -5.11
CA TYR A 432 -26.76 9.60 -4.29
C TYR A 432 -27.05 8.16 -4.68
N GLU A 433 -28.31 7.80 -4.99
CA GLU A 433 -28.66 6.44 -5.40
C GLU A 433 -27.95 6.04 -6.70
N THR A 434 -27.86 6.96 -7.66
CA THR A 434 -27.09 6.77 -8.89
C THR A 434 -25.61 6.59 -8.60
N SER A 435 -25.05 7.39 -7.68
CA SER A 435 -23.65 7.31 -7.28
C SER A 435 -23.33 5.99 -6.57
N LYS A 436 -24.17 5.53 -5.64
CA LYS A 436 -24.04 4.21 -5.00
C LYS A 436 -24.12 3.08 -6.01
N LYS A 437 -25.07 3.16 -6.94
CA LYS A 437 -25.22 2.15 -8.00
C LYS A 437 -23.95 2.08 -8.85
N ARG A 438 -23.38 3.22 -9.23
CA ARG A 438 -22.11 3.29 -9.99
C ARG A 438 -20.96 2.59 -9.25
N VAL A 439 -20.81 2.84 -7.95
CA VAL A 439 -19.80 2.16 -7.11
C VAL A 439 -20.04 0.65 -7.08
N LYS A 440 -21.29 0.22 -6.88
CA LYS A 440 -21.64 -1.21 -6.83
C LYS A 440 -21.36 -1.93 -8.15
N ASP A 441 -21.66 -1.29 -9.28
CA ASP A 441 -21.55 -1.87 -10.61
C ASP A 441 -20.09 -2.13 -11.02
N MET A 442 -19.11 -1.41 -10.47
CA MET A 442 -17.69 -1.61 -10.80
C MET A 442 -17.04 -2.80 -10.06
N LEU A 443 -17.53 -3.16 -8.86
CA LEU A 443 -16.89 -4.18 -8.00
C LEU A 443 -16.74 -5.57 -8.64
N PRO A 444 -17.74 -6.12 -9.39
CA PRO A 444 -17.61 -7.43 -10.01
C PRO A 444 -16.46 -7.53 -11.03
N LEU A 445 -16.16 -6.44 -11.75
CA LEU A 445 -15.06 -6.41 -12.70
C LEU A 445 -13.70 -6.46 -11.98
N LEU A 446 -13.57 -5.73 -10.87
CA LEU A 446 -12.36 -5.75 -10.04
C LEU A 446 -12.14 -7.16 -9.47
N GLU A 447 -13.21 -7.76 -8.96
CA GLU A 447 -13.15 -9.12 -8.43
C GLU A 447 -12.74 -10.15 -9.50
N THR A 448 -13.30 -10.07 -10.70
CA THR A 448 -12.94 -10.94 -11.83
C THR A 448 -11.44 -10.83 -12.15
N LYS A 449 -10.90 -9.61 -12.18
CA LYS A 449 -9.46 -9.39 -12.38
C LYS A 449 -8.62 -9.99 -11.25
N ALA A 450 -9.01 -9.80 -9.99
CA ALA A 450 -8.28 -10.38 -8.86
C ALA A 450 -8.30 -11.92 -8.86
N MET A 451 -9.45 -12.53 -9.17
CA MET A 451 -9.58 -13.98 -9.29
C MET A 451 -8.72 -14.55 -10.43
N SER A 452 -8.59 -13.82 -11.55
CA SER A 452 -7.69 -14.22 -12.64
C SER A 452 -6.23 -14.28 -12.21
N THR A 453 -5.76 -13.37 -11.35
CA THR A 453 -4.40 -13.43 -10.79
C THR A 453 -4.19 -14.73 -9.99
N ILE A 454 -5.15 -15.15 -9.18
CA ILE A 454 -5.03 -16.42 -8.43
C ILE A 454 -5.05 -17.63 -9.37
N ALA A 455 -5.85 -17.60 -10.43
CA ALA A 455 -5.84 -18.64 -11.45
C ALA A 455 -4.48 -18.74 -12.16
N GLU A 456 -3.86 -17.59 -12.49
CA GLU A 456 -2.52 -17.54 -13.08
C GLU A 456 -1.46 -18.09 -12.14
N VAL A 457 -1.50 -17.72 -10.84
CA VAL A 457 -0.63 -18.30 -9.80
C VAL A 457 -0.72 -19.82 -9.80
N LYS A 458 -1.94 -20.39 -9.81
CA LYS A 458 -2.15 -21.84 -9.87
C LYS A 458 -1.62 -22.46 -11.16
N SER A 459 -1.76 -21.77 -12.31
CA SER A 459 -1.27 -22.27 -13.60
C SER A 459 0.26 -22.33 -13.69
N LYS A 460 0.95 -21.52 -12.89
CA LYS A 460 2.41 -21.43 -12.81
C LYS A 460 2.99 -22.14 -11.59
N TRP A 461 2.17 -22.91 -10.90
CA TRP A 461 2.56 -23.59 -9.67
C TRP A 461 3.67 -24.61 -9.93
N LYS A 462 4.74 -24.55 -9.14
CA LYS A 462 5.83 -25.53 -9.18
C LYS A 462 5.37 -26.82 -8.52
N ASN A 463 4.91 -27.78 -9.32
CA ASN A 463 4.74 -29.16 -8.86
C ASN A 463 6.11 -29.78 -8.53
N LEU A 464 6.11 -30.81 -7.66
CA LEU A 464 7.32 -31.58 -7.35
C LEU A 464 7.83 -32.33 -8.58
#